data_AF-A0A9E3TWU2-F1
#
_entry.id   AF-A0A9E3TWU2-F1
#
_cell.length_a   1.000
_cell.length_b   1.000
_cell.length_c   1.000
_cell.angle_alpha   90.00
_cell.angle_beta   90.00
_cell.angle_gamma   90.00
#
_symmetry.space_group_name_H-M   'P 1'
#
loop_
_entity.id
_entity.type
_entity.pdbx_description
1 polymer ?
#
loop_
_entity_poly.entity_id
_entity_poly.type
_entity_poly.pdbx_seq_one_letter_code
_entity_poly.pdbx_strand_id
1 'polypeptide(L)'
;IDGLPFKPGYRKFKIRGVEGIDDYRSIHEVVARRFKRLSDDGQVFPDLLLIDGGRGQLNAALAAFRDINVTPPTLLSLAKRDEEIYLPGAAEPLRLSRHAYALRLLQYVRDEAHRFAQHYHHILRSKKSLD
;
A
#
# COMPACT_ATOMS: atom_id res chain seq x y z
N ILE A 1 -10.63 -10.57 -1.45
CA ILE A 1 -10.54 -11.93 -1.99
C ILE A 1 -11.59 -12.00 -3.09
N ASP A 2 -11.19 -12.45 -4.28
CA ASP A 2 -12.05 -12.51 -5.47
C ASP A 2 -12.73 -11.17 -5.81
N GLY A 3 -11.96 -10.08 -5.76
CA GLY A 3 -12.45 -8.72 -6.04
C GLY A 3 -13.27 -8.06 -4.93
N LEU A 4 -13.59 -8.78 -3.86
CA LEU A 4 -14.36 -8.25 -2.73
C LEU A 4 -13.47 -7.88 -1.52
N PRO A 5 -13.83 -6.83 -0.75
CA PRO A 5 -13.14 -6.47 0.49
C PRO A 5 -13.17 -7.60 1.53
N PHE A 6 -12.00 -8.08 1.93
CA PHE A 6 -11.87 -9.00 3.06
C PHE A 6 -11.52 -8.22 4.33
N LYS A 7 -12.53 -7.60 4.95
CA LYS A 7 -12.39 -6.73 6.13
C LYS A 7 -11.63 -7.38 7.31
N PRO A 8 -11.81 -8.68 7.64
CA PRO A 8 -11.03 -9.33 8.70
C PRO A 8 -9.51 -9.35 8.43
N GLY A 9 -9.10 -9.23 7.16
CA GLY A 9 -7.69 -9.13 6.75
C GLY A 9 -7.08 -7.74 6.94
N TYR A 10 -7.87 -6.72 7.29
CA TYR A 10 -7.39 -5.35 7.41
C TYR A 10 -6.45 -5.20 8.60
N ARG A 11 -5.38 -4.44 8.42
CA ARG A 11 -4.37 -4.20 9.45
C ARG A 11 -4.02 -2.72 9.48
N LYS A 12 -3.74 -2.21 10.67
CA LYS A 12 -3.25 -0.85 10.91
C LYS A 12 -1.86 -0.96 11.52
N PHE A 13 -0.94 -0.15 11.03
CA PHE A 13 0.41 -0.09 11.52
C PHE A 13 0.65 1.28 12.13
N LYS A 14 1.06 1.31 13.40
CA LYS A 14 1.63 2.52 13.99
C LYS A 14 3.08 2.59 13.53
N ILE A 15 3.43 3.65 12.81
CA ILE A 15 4.78 3.99 12.36
C ILE A 15 5.66 4.29 13.58
N ARG A 16 6.88 3.77 13.59
CA ARG A 16 7.83 3.86 14.70
C ARG A 16 9.18 4.33 14.15
N GLY A 17 9.60 5.54 14.52
CA GLY A 17 10.94 6.04 14.16
C GLY A 17 11.01 6.88 12.87
N VAL A 18 9.85 7.33 12.36
CA VAL A 18 9.78 8.40 11.36
C VAL A 18 9.41 9.69 12.09
N GLU A 19 10.31 10.67 12.08
CA GLU A 19 10.03 12.02 12.56
C GLU A 19 9.37 12.82 11.43
N GLY A 20 8.27 13.50 11.74
CA GLY A 20 7.51 14.28 10.75
C GLY A 20 6.68 13.42 9.79
N ILE A 21 6.29 14.01 8.65
CA ILE A 21 5.50 13.37 7.60
C ILE A 21 6.46 12.93 6.51
N ASP A 22 6.90 11.67 6.56
CA ASP A 22 7.70 11.03 5.51
C ASP A 22 7.02 9.73 5.07
N ASP A 23 6.25 9.84 3.99
CA ASP A 23 5.48 8.73 3.42
C ASP A 23 6.38 7.62 2.88
N TYR A 24 7.57 7.95 2.37
CA TYR A 24 8.50 6.94 1.85
C TYR A 24 9.03 6.05 2.97
N ARG A 25 9.51 6.65 4.06
CA ARG A 25 9.96 5.89 5.23
C ARG A 25 8.83 5.11 5.88
N SER A 26 7.63 5.69 5.94
CA SER A 26 6.45 5.01 6.48
C SER A 26 6.07 3.78 5.66
N ILE A 27 6.06 3.88 4.33
CA ILE A 27 5.80 2.75 3.43
C ILE A 27 6.87 1.68 3.59
N HIS A 28 8.14 2.08 3.61
CA HIS A 28 9.26 1.15 3.81
C HIS A 28 9.09 0.35 5.10
N GLU A 29 8.85 1.03 6.23
CA GLU A 29 8.69 0.38 7.54
C GLU A 29 7.51 -0.62 7.53
N VAL A 30 6.36 -0.22 6.98
CA VAL A 30 5.16 -1.06 6.96
C VAL A 30 5.35 -2.29 6.09
N VAL A 31 5.92 -2.12 4.89
CA VAL A 31 6.21 -3.22 3.96
C VAL A 31 7.21 -4.18 4.61
N ALA A 32 8.33 -3.67 5.13
CA ALA A 32 9.34 -4.47 5.79
C ALA A 32 8.74 -5.31 6.93
N ARG A 33 8.02 -4.66 7.86
CA ARG A 33 7.42 -5.34 9.02
C ARG A 33 6.37 -6.36 8.64
N ARG A 34 5.50 -6.05 7.67
CA ARG A 34 4.41 -6.95 7.27
C ARG A 34 4.97 -8.17 6.56
N PHE A 35 5.80 -7.98 5.55
CA PHE A 35 6.25 -9.08 4.69
C PHE A 35 7.35 -9.91 5.33
N LYS A 36 8.18 -9.32 6.22
CA LYS A 36 9.08 -10.11 7.05
C LYS A 36 8.32 -11.10 7.91
N ARG A 37 7.26 -10.64 8.59
CA ARG A 37 6.40 -11.52 9.40
C ARG A 37 5.71 -12.60 8.56
N LEU A 38 5.15 -12.25 7.40
CA LEU A 38 4.52 -13.25 6.53
C LEU A 38 5.54 -14.31 6.08
N SER A 39 6.76 -13.90 5.74
CA SER A 39 7.84 -14.80 5.34
C SER A 39 8.27 -15.71 6.50
N ASP A 40 8.48 -15.14 7.69
CA ASP A 40 8.93 -15.88 8.87
C ASP A 40 7.85 -16.86 9.37
N ASP A 41 6.58 -16.47 9.30
CA ASP A 41 5.43 -17.31 9.69
C ASP A 41 5.03 -18.31 8.58
N GLY A 42 5.72 -18.33 7.43
CA GLY A 42 5.40 -19.20 6.29
C GLY A 42 4.01 -18.95 5.68
N GLN A 43 3.47 -17.74 5.83
CA GLN A 43 2.14 -17.37 5.35
C GLN A 43 2.14 -16.98 3.87
N VAL A 44 1.01 -17.21 3.21
CA VAL A 44 0.82 -16.90 1.80
C VAL A 44 0.87 -15.38 1.56
N PHE A 45 1.61 -14.99 0.52
CA PHE A 45 1.68 -13.60 0.06
C PHE A 45 0.45 -13.27 -0.80
N PRO A 46 0.02 -12.00 -0.87
CA PRO A 46 -0.99 -11.61 -1.84
C PRO A 46 -0.46 -11.77 -3.26
N ASP A 47 -1.34 -12.05 -4.22
CA ASP A 47 -0.95 -12.11 -5.65
C ASP A 47 -0.46 -10.75 -6.18
N LEU A 48 -1.02 -9.67 -5.62
CA LEU A 48 -0.74 -8.29 -5.96
C LEU A 48 -0.64 -7.42 -4.69
N LEU A 49 0.43 -6.64 -4.60
CA LEU A 49 0.58 -5.53 -3.67
C LEU A 49 0.45 -4.21 -4.42
N LEU A 50 -0.62 -3.47 -4.15
CA LEU A 50 -0.87 -2.12 -4.65
C LEU A 50 -0.44 -1.08 -3.61
N ILE A 51 0.46 -0.18 -3.99
CA ILE A 51 0.86 0.99 -3.20
C ILE A 51 0.08 2.22 -3.68
N ASP A 52 -0.56 2.94 -2.76
CA ASP A 52 -1.20 4.24 -3.05
C ASP A 52 -0.12 5.32 -3.12
N GLY A 53 0.25 5.72 -4.34
CA GLY A 53 1.36 6.64 -4.56
C GLY A 53 2.03 6.51 -5.91
N GLY A 54 2.98 7.40 -6.18
CA GLY A 54 3.77 7.39 -7.40
C GLY A 54 5.05 6.56 -7.30
N ARG A 55 5.98 6.83 -8.21
CA ARG A 55 7.25 6.10 -8.34
C ARG A 55 8.11 6.08 -7.08
N GLY A 56 8.14 7.17 -6.31
CA GLY A 56 8.91 7.25 -5.06
C GLY A 56 8.40 6.24 -4.02
N GLN A 57 7.07 6.17 -3.85
CA GLN A 57 6.41 5.22 -2.95
C GLN A 57 6.62 3.77 -3.39
N LEU A 58 6.54 3.48 -4.68
CA LEU A 58 6.88 2.16 -5.24
C LEU A 58 8.33 1.76 -4.92
N ASN A 59 9.27 2.68 -5.10
CA ASN A 59 10.68 2.44 -4.84
C ASN A 59 10.97 2.21 -3.34
N ALA A 60 10.27 2.90 -2.45
CA ALA A 60 10.34 2.66 -1.01
C ALA A 60 9.86 1.25 -0.63
N ALA A 61 8.76 0.78 -1.22
CA ALA A 61 8.29 -0.59 -1.04
C ALA A 61 9.30 -1.61 -1.57
N LEU A 62 9.87 -1.40 -2.76
CA LEU A 62 10.92 -2.25 -3.33
C LEU A 62 12.17 -2.29 -2.46
N ALA A 63 12.58 -1.16 -1.89
CA ALA A 63 13.71 -1.08 -0.96
C ALA A 63 13.46 -1.93 0.29
N ALA A 64 12.26 -1.87 0.86
CA ALA A 64 11.90 -2.67 2.02
C ALA A 64 12.05 -4.18 1.75
N PHE A 65 11.60 -4.67 0.59
CA PHE A 65 11.77 -6.07 0.20
C PHE A 65 13.23 -6.49 0.06
N ARG A 66 14.08 -5.61 -0.52
CA ARG A 66 15.53 -5.87 -0.59
C ARG A 66 16.16 -5.97 0.79
N ASP A 67 15.82 -5.05 1.70
CA ASP A 67 16.43 -4.97 3.03
C ASP A 67 16.08 -6.19 3.91
N ILE A 68 14.89 -6.77 3.73
CA ILE A 68 14.47 -7.99 4.44
C ILE A 68 14.84 -9.28 3.69
N ASN A 69 15.47 -9.18 2.52
CA ASN A 69 15.83 -10.28 1.63
C ASN A 69 14.64 -11.20 1.28
N VAL A 70 13.50 -10.60 0.92
CA VAL A 70 12.27 -11.31 0.54
C VAL A 70 11.88 -10.91 -0.88
N THR A 71 11.58 -11.90 -1.72
CA THR A 71 11.04 -11.65 -3.07
C THR A 71 9.63 -11.05 -2.96
N PRO A 72 9.37 -9.88 -3.57
CA PRO A 72 8.04 -9.28 -3.55
C PRO A 72 7.03 -10.11 -4.35
N PRO A 73 5.73 -10.07 -4.01
CA PRO A 73 4.69 -10.45 -4.96
C PRO A 73 4.67 -9.47 -6.15
N THR A 74 3.72 -9.64 -7.08
CA THR A 74 3.49 -8.60 -8.10
C THR A 74 3.25 -7.28 -7.39
N LEU A 75 4.10 -6.29 -7.65
CA LEU A 75 4.10 -5.01 -6.95
C LEU A 75 3.89 -3.89 -7.96
N LEU A 76 2.93 -3.01 -7.69
CA LEU A 76 2.68 -1.83 -8.48
C LEU A 76 2.21 -0.67 -7.59
N SER A 77 2.25 0.55 -8.12
CA SER A 77 1.64 1.70 -7.46
C SER A 77 0.67 2.43 -8.38
N LEU A 78 -0.36 3.06 -7.80
CA LEU A 78 -1.35 3.87 -8.52
C LEU A 78 -1.28 5.32 -8.05
N ALA A 79 -0.89 6.23 -8.94
CA ALA A 79 -0.83 7.64 -8.63
C ALA A 79 -2.21 8.30 -8.78
N LYS A 80 -2.69 8.96 -7.73
CA LYS A 80 -4.06 9.48 -7.64
C LYS A 80 -4.44 10.54 -8.67
N ARG A 81 -3.50 11.39 -9.11
CA ARG A 81 -3.84 12.55 -9.96
C ARG A 81 -4.24 12.13 -11.38
N ASP A 82 -3.43 11.27 -11.97
CA ASP A 82 -3.51 10.92 -13.40
C ASP A 82 -3.82 9.42 -13.61
N GLU A 83 -4.05 8.67 -12.52
CA GLU A 83 -4.34 7.23 -12.53
C GLU A 83 -3.27 6.39 -13.22
N GLU A 84 -2.03 6.85 -13.10
CA GLU A 84 -0.86 6.22 -13.67
C GLU A 84 -0.41 5.03 -12.83
N ILE A 85 -0.18 3.91 -13.52
CA ILE A 85 0.29 2.67 -12.91
C ILE A 85 1.81 2.60 -13.07
N TYR A 86 2.53 2.61 -11.96
CA TYR A 86 3.98 2.45 -11.96
C TYR A 86 4.33 0.99 -11.70
N LEU A 87 5.22 0.45 -12.54
CA LEU A 87 5.71 -0.92 -12.47
C LEU A 87 7.22 -0.92 -12.17
N PRO A 88 7.72 -1.88 -11.37
CA PRO A 88 9.15 -2.07 -11.16
C PRO A 88 9.89 -2.23 -12.49
N GLY A 89 10.98 -1.46 -12.68
CA GLY A 89 11.81 -1.53 -13.88
C GLY A 89 11.26 -0.84 -15.13
N ALA A 90 10.00 -0.38 -15.12
CA ALA A 90 9.44 0.37 -16.26
C ALA A 90 9.93 1.82 -16.26
N ALA A 91 10.41 2.31 -17.42
CA ALA A 91 10.81 3.70 -17.60
C ALA A 91 9.60 4.64 -17.50
N GLU A 92 8.52 4.32 -18.20
CA GLU A 92 7.29 5.11 -18.24
C GLU A 92 6.14 4.42 -17.47
N PRO A 93 5.21 5.20 -16.87
CA PRO A 93 4.02 4.62 -16.26
C PRO A 93 3.08 4.04 -17.32
N LEU A 94 2.38 2.96 -16.95
CA LEU A 94 1.29 2.41 -17.74
C LEU A 94 0.03 3.25 -17.52
N ARG A 95 -0.55 3.72 -18.63
CA ARG A 95 -1.84 4.42 -18.64
C ARG A 95 -2.89 3.53 -19.25
N LEU A 96 -3.90 3.18 -18.47
CA LEU A 96 -5.05 2.42 -18.95
C LEU A 96 -6.18 3.35 -19.40
N SER A 97 -7.00 2.86 -20.32
CA SER A 97 -8.27 3.53 -20.65
C SER A 97 -9.14 3.68 -19.40
N ARG A 98 -9.86 4.81 -19.28
CA ARG A 98 -10.84 5.05 -18.21
C ARG A 98 -11.98 4.02 -18.18
N HIS A 99 -12.19 3.30 -19.29
CA HIS A 99 -13.19 2.23 -19.40
C HIS A 99 -12.63 0.85 -19.06
N ALA A 100 -11.32 0.72 -18.84
CA ALA A 100 -10.71 -0.56 -18.51
C ALA A 100 -11.16 -1.05 -17.13
N TYR A 101 -11.70 -2.27 -17.06
CA TYR A 101 -12.08 -2.90 -15.79
C TYR A 101 -10.91 -3.03 -14.81
N ALA A 102 -9.70 -3.30 -15.32
CA ALA A 102 -8.49 -3.36 -14.50
C ALA A 102 -8.23 -2.04 -13.75
N LEU A 103 -8.36 -0.90 -14.43
CA LEU A 103 -8.18 0.40 -13.78
C LEU A 103 -9.23 0.63 -12.69
N ARG A 104 -10.49 0.34 -12.98
CA ARG A 104 -11.59 0.47 -12.00
C ARG A 104 -11.37 -0.39 -10.76
N LEU A 105 -10.82 -1.59 -10.93
CA LEU A 105 -10.48 -2.47 -9.82
C LEU A 105 -9.35 -1.89 -8.96
N LEU A 106 -8.27 -1.38 -9.57
CA LEU A 106 -7.18 -0.75 -8.83
C LEU A 106 -7.66 0.49 -8.06
N GLN A 107 -8.51 1.32 -8.68
CA GLN A 107 -9.14 2.47 -8.04
C GLN A 107 -9.99 2.04 -6.85
N TYR A 108 -10.83 1.01 -7.01
CA TYR A 108 -11.66 0.48 -5.92
C TYR A 108 -10.82 0.02 -4.72
N VAL A 109 -9.72 -0.71 -4.96
CA VAL A 109 -8.82 -1.16 -3.90
C VAL A 109 -8.15 0.02 -3.20
N ARG A 110 -7.68 1.03 -3.95
CA ARG A 110 -7.10 2.26 -3.39
C ARG A 110 -8.12 3.01 -2.53
N ASP A 111 -9.31 3.23 -3.07
CA ASP A 111 -10.35 4.02 -2.40
C ASP A 111 -10.82 3.33 -1.12
N GLU A 112 -10.90 1.99 -1.11
CA GLU A 112 -11.21 1.22 0.09
C GLU A 112 -10.08 1.30 1.15
N ALA A 113 -8.81 1.27 0.73
CA ALA A 113 -7.68 1.49 1.64
C ALA A 113 -7.71 2.91 2.23
N HIS A 114 -8.01 3.92 1.41
CA HIS A 114 -8.15 5.31 1.83
C HIS A 114 -9.31 5.49 2.83
N ARG A 115 -10.48 4.90 2.53
CA ARG A 115 -11.65 4.89 3.42
C ARG A 115 -11.31 4.29 4.78
N PHE A 116 -10.59 3.17 4.80
CA PHE A 116 -10.18 2.50 6.03
C PHE A 116 -9.19 3.35 6.86
N ALA A 117 -8.26 4.04 6.21
CA ALA A 117 -7.31 4.94 6.86
C ALA A 117 -8.00 6.19 7.44
N GLN A 118 -8.85 6.87 6.66
CA GLN A 118 -9.59 8.06 7.10
C GLN A 118 -10.47 7.77 8.32
N HIS A 119 -11.19 6.64 8.30
CA HIS A 119 -12.01 6.22 9.43
C HIS A 119 -11.20 6.05 10.72
N TYR A 120 -9.97 5.55 10.62
CA TYR A 120 -9.08 5.45 11.77
C TYR A 120 -8.63 6.81 12.31
N HIS A 121 -8.25 7.74 11.43
CA HIS A 121 -7.88 9.09 11.84
C HIS A 121 -9.04 9.83 12.51
N HIS A 122 -10.27 9.63 12.04
CA HIS A 122 -11.46 10.19 12.69
C HIS A 122 -11.63 9.68 14.13
N ILE A 123 -11.50 8.36 14.35
CA ILE A 123 -11.58 7.76 15.70
C ILE A 123 -10.47 8.27 16.62
N LEU A 124 -9.25 8.45 16.12
CA LEU A 124 -8.14 8.96 16.94
C LEU A 124 -8.34 10.43 17.33
N ARG A 125 -8.92 11.23 16.44
CA ARG A 125 -9.22 12.65 16.71
C ARG A 125 -10.38 12.81 17.70
N SER A 126 -11.43 11.99 17.60
CA SER A 126 -12.55 12.05 18.54
C SER A 126 -12.15 11.65 19.96
N LYS A 127 -11.24 10.67 20.12
CA LYS A 127 -10.69 10.30 21.43
C LYS A 127 -9.86 11.41 22.07
N LYS A 128 -9.06 12.14 21.29
CA LYS A 128 -8.27 13.28 21.78
C LYS A 128 -9.10 14.50 22.20
N SER A 129 -10.37 14.56 21.81
CA SER A 129 -11.28 15.65 22.17
C SER A 129 -12.06 15.36 23.46
N LEU A 130 -11.91 14.17 24.04
CA LEU A 130 -12.60 13.70 25.25
C LEU A 130 -11.65 13.57 26.46
N ASP A 131 -10.38 13.92 26.29
CA ASP A 131 -9.37 14.12 27.34
C ASP A 131 -9.04 15.61 27.45
#